data_AF-A0A380DS23-F1
#
_entry.id   AF-A0A380DS23-F1
#
_cell.length_a   1.000
_cell.length_b   1.000
_cell.length_c   1.000
_cell.angle_alpha   90.00
_cell.angle_beta   90.00
_cell.angle_gamma   90.00
#
_symmetry.space_group_name_H-M   'P 1'
#
loop_
_entity.id
_entity.type
_entity.pdbx_description
1 polymer ?
#
loop_
_entity_poly.entity_id
_entity_poly.type
_entity_poly.pdbx_seq_one_letter_code
_entity_poly.pdbx_strand_id
1 'polypeptide(L)'
;MRLNLRKKHKDKIAKRGEQFFMDNFSLKVKATNVVGSGDGVEVYVHCDDHDIVFNASIPFDKSIIDSDSSLRSEDKGDDMSTLVGTVLSGFEYRAQKEKYDNLYKFFKDNEKKYQYTGFTKEAINKTQNSGYENEYFYITTIPYNLTEYRDYFEPLINKSDSEFSKELSNVKKQLKDKSKVSVTTTLFSKKRTILKK
;
A
#
# COMPACT_ATOMS: atom_id res chain seq x y z
N MET A 1 6.04 -7.60 27.99
CA MET A 1 5.62 -8.76 27.16
C MET A 1 5.60 -8.46 25.65
N ARG A 2 4.97 -7.36 25.19
CA ARG A 2 4.82 -6.99 23.75
C ARG A 2 6.11 -6.89 22.93
N LEU A 3 7.12 -6.19 23.46
CA LEU A 3 8.44 -6.05 22.83
C LEU A 3 9.19 -7.39 22.67
N ASN A 4 8.95 -8.37 23.55
CA ASN A 4 9.67 -9.63 23.56
C ASN A 4 9.17 -10.60 22.47
N LEU A 5 7.88 -10.63 22.17
CA LEU A 5 7.34 -11.48 21.09
C LEU A 5 7.92 -11.06 19.73
N ARG A 6 7.83 -9.77 19.41
CA ARG A 6 8.46 -9.20 18.22
C ARG A 6 9.95 -9.49 18.18
N LYS A 7 10.69 -9.21 19.26
CA LYS A 7 12.15 -9.40 19.27
C LYS A 7 12.55 -10.86 19.06
N LYS A 8 11.76 -11.82 19.53
CA LYS A 8 12.07 -13.26 19.43
C LYS A 8 11.58 -13.89 18.12
N HIS A 9 10.49 -13.41 17.54
CA HIS A 9 9.82 -14.05 16.41
C HIS A 9 9.68 -13.13 15.19
N LYS A 10 10.50 -12.08 15.09
CA LYS A 10 10.42 -11.06 14.03
C LYS A 10 10.32 -11.67 12.63
N ASP A 11 11.21 -12.62 12.32
CA ASP A 11 11.30 -13.20 10.98
C ASP A 11 10.10 -14.09 10.66
N LYS A 12 9.58 -14.82 11.65
CA LYS A 12 8.35 -15.62 11.48
C LYS A 12 7.16 -14.69 11.23
N ILE A 13 7.00 -13.66 12.06
CA ILE A 13 5.91 -12.68 11.92
C ILE A 13 5.97 -11.97 10.56
N ALA A 14 7.17 -11.56 10.13
CA ALA A 14 7.40 -10.95 8.83
C ALA A 14 6.92 -11.86 7.68
N LYS A 15 7.33 -13.14 7.69
CA LYS A 15 6.91 -14.13 6.68
C LYS A 15 5.39 -14.35 6.69
N ARG A 16 4.75 -14.34 7.86
CA ARG A 16 3.29 -14.46 7.97
C ARG A 16 2.58 -13.25 7.35
N GLY A 17 3.12 -12.04 7.53
CA GLY A 17 2.65 -10.86 6.81
C GLY A 17 2.79 -11.00 5.30
N GLU A 18 3.95 -11.42 4.80
CA GLU A 18 4.16 -11.66 3.35
C GLU A 18 3.20 -12.72 2.80
N GLN A 19 3.00 -13.81 3.54
CA GLN A 19 2.05 -14.87 3.18
C GLN A 19 0.61 -14.37 3.14
N PHE A 20 0.20 -13.50 4.07
CA PHE A 20 -1.16 -12.93 4.05
C PHE A 20 -1.44 -12.20 2.74
N PHE A 21 -0.49 -11.39 2.24
CA PHE A 21 -0.69 -10.69 0.97
C PHE A 21 -0.68 -11.63 -0.22
N MET A 22 0.14 -12.68 -0.19
CA MET A 22 0.11 -13.75 -1.20
C MET A 22 -1.25 -14.46 -1.23
N ASP A 23 -1.73 -14.92 -0.07
CA ASP A 23 -2.95 -15.74 0.05
C ASP A 23 -4.25 -14.97 -0.31
N ASN A 24 -4.25 -13.64 -0.12
CA ASN A 24 -5.44 -12.80 -0.29
C ASN A 24 -5.43 -11.94 -1.56
N PHE A 25 -4.24 -11.54 -2.02
CA PHE A 25 -4.10 -10.62 -3.13
C PHE A 25 -3.29 -11.16 -4.31
N SER A 26 -2.68 -12.35 -4.18
CA SER A 26 -1.77 -12.93 -5.18
C SER A 26 -0.58 -12.01 -5.53
N LEU A 27 -0.12 -11.22 -4.56
CA LEU A 27 0.97 -10.25 -4.74
C LEU A 27 2.15 -10.58 -3.82
N LYS A 28 3.36 -10.55 -4.38
CA LYS A 28 4.59 -10.69 -3.62
C LYS A 28 4.93 -9.37 -2.96
N VAL A 29 4.92 -9.36 -1.64
CA VAL A 29 5.35 -8.21 -0.84
C VAL A 29 6.59 -8.58 -0.01
N LYS A 30 7.30 -7.57 0.47
CA LYS A 30 8.40 -7.73 1.43
C LYS A 30 8.06 -7.01 2.73
N ALA A 31 8.22 -7.70 3.85
CA ALA A 31 8.07 -7.07 5.15
C ALA A 31 9.19 -6.02 5.36
N THR A 32 8.79 -4.80 5.69
CA THR A 32 9.69 -3.66 5.91
C THR A 32 9.86 -3.32 7.38
N ASN A 33 8.83 -3.60 8.19
CA ASN A 33 8.86 -3.40 9.62
C ASN A 33 7.90 -4.35 10.33
N VAL A 34 8.22 -4.69 11.58
CA VAL A 34 7.31 -5.40 12.49
C VAL A 34 7.28 -4.60 13.78
N VAL A 35 6.09 -4.26 14.26
CA VAL A 35 5.90 -3.49 15.49
C VAL A 35 4.91 -4.20 16.41
N GLY A 36 4.90 -3.81 17.68
CA GLY A 36 3.81 -4.22 18.58
C GLY A 36 2.63 -3.29 18.35
N SER A 37 1.42 -3.84 18.18
CA SER A 37 0.20 -3.08 17.94
C SER A 37 -0.92 -3.67 18.81
N GLY A 38 -1.53 -2.85 19.66
CA GLY A 38 -2.44 -3.33 20.72
C GLY A 38 -1.82 -4.43 21.57
N ASP A 39 -2.50 -5.57 21.68
CA ASP A 39 -2.00 -6.79 22.32
C ASP A 39 -1.32 -7.78 21.37
N GLY A 40 -1.28 -7.47 20.08
CA GLY A 40 -0.66 -8.29 19.04
C GLY A 40 0.61 -7.65 18.47
N VAL A 41 0.76 -7.83 17.16
CA VAL A 41 1.84 -7.30 16.33
C VAL A 41 1.25 -6.74 15.04
N GLU A 42 2.00 -5.89 14.36
CA GLU A 42 1.62 -5.37 13.04
C GLU A 42 2.82 -5.42 12.12
N VAL A 43 2.57 -5.87 10.89
CA VAL A 43 3.58 -6.04 9.85
C VAL A 43 3.36 -4.99 8.78
N TYR A 44 4.36 -4.14 8.57
CA TYR A 44 4.41 -3.24 7.43
C TYR A 44 5.06 -3.98 6.27
N VAL A 45 4.52 -3.80 5.08
CA VAL A 45 5.00 -4.42 3.85
C VAL A 45 5.14 -3.39 2.74
N HIS A 46 6.03 -3.68 1.79
CA HIS A 46 6.16 -2.97 0.53
C HIS A 46 5.97 -3.96 -0.62
N CYS A 47 5.10 -3.60 -1.55
CA CYS A 47 4.88 -4.29 -2.81
C CYS A 47 5.60 -3.56 -3.94
N ASP A 48 6.27 -4.32 -4.78
CA ASP A 48 6.81 -3.92 -6.08
C ASP A 48 6.80 -5.18 -6.95
N ASP A 49 5.60 -5.52 -7.42
CA ASP A 49 5.31 -6.78 -8.13
C ASP A 49 4.43 -6.47 -9.35
N HIS A 50 4.85 -6.87 -10.55
CA HIS A 50 4.17 -6.54 -11.81
C HIS A 50 3.86 -5.04 -11.98
N ASP A 51 4.78 -4.14 -11.59
CA ASP A 51 4.60 -2.68 -11.55
C ASP A 51 3.47 -2.17 -10.62
N ILE A 52 2.89 -3.06 -9.81
CA ILE A 52 1.96 -2.70 -8.73
C ILE A 52 2.79 -2.37 -7.50
N VAL A 53 2.77 -1.08 -7.13
CA VAL A 53 3.61 -0.54 -6.05
C VAL A 53 2.75 0.04 -4.95
N PHE A 54 2.93 -0.42 -3.71
CA PHE A 54 2.25 0.16 -2.54
C PHE A 54 2.94 -0.22 -1.23
N ASN A 55 2.64 0.53 -0.18
CA ASN A 55 2.90 0.18 1.20
C ASN A 55 1.60 -0.08 1.94
N ALA A 56 1.59 -1.11 2.78
CA ALA A 56 0.43 -1.48 3.59
C ALA A 56 0.89 -2.01 4.94
N SER A 57 -0.04 -2.18 5.87
CA SER A 57 0.19 -2.91 7.11
C SER A 57 -0.98 -3.81 7.45
N ILE A 58 -0.69 -4.88 8.20
CA ILE A 58 -1.70 -5.83 8.66
C ILE A 58 -1.42 -6.18 10.14
N PRO A 59 -2.38 -5.96 11.05
CA PRO A 59 -2.28 -6.43 12.43
C PRO A 59 -2.55 -7.94 12.53
N PHE A 60 -1.89 -8.57 13.50
CA PHE A 60 -2.11 -9.97 13.86
C PHE A 60 -2.11 -10.15 15.38
N ASP A 61 -2.92 -11.09 15.84
CA ASP A 61 -2.81 -11.61 17.20
C ASP A 61 -1.50 -12.35 17.44
N LYS A 62 -1.13 -12.50 18.72
CA LYS A 62 0.10 -13.20 19.11
C LYS A 62 0.15 -14.65 18.61
N SER A 63 -1.01 -15.28 18.41
CA SER A 63 -1.13 -16.66 17.92
C SER A 63 -0.70 -16.84 16.46
N ILE A 64 -0.39 -15.76 15.73
CA ILE A 64 0.10 -15.85 14.35
C ILE A 64 1.39 -16.67 14.22
N ILE A 65 2.15 -16.84 15.31
CA ILE A 65 3.36 -17.64 15.35
C ILE A 65 3.11 -19.14 15.58
N ASP A 66 1.88 -19.53 15.91
CA ASP A 66 1.57 -20.91 16.33
C ASP A 66 1.30 -21.83 15.12
N SER A 67 1.05 -21.27 13.94
CA SER A 67 0.72 -22.00 12.72
C SER A 67 1.32 -21.34 11.48
N ASP A 68 1.58 -22.16 10.45
CA ASP A 68 1.96 -21.73 9.10
C ASP A 68 0.84 -22.00 8.07
N SER A 69 -0.37 -22.31 8.54
CA SER A 69 -1.56 -22.52 7.71
C SER A 69 -1.91 -21.28 6.87
N SER A 70 -2.69 -21.48 5.81
CA SER A 70 -3.16 -20.37 4.97
C SER A 70 -3.84 -19.28 5.81
N LEU A 71 -3.60 -18.04 5.38
CA LEU A 71 -4.15 -16.80 5.92
C LEU A 71 -5.22 -16.20 5.00
N ARG A 72 -5.77 -17.00 4.09
CA ARG A 72 -6.86 -16.58 3.22
C ARG A 72 -8.05 -16.15 4.07
N SER A 73 -8.43 -14.89 3.93
CA SER A 73 -9.50 -14.26 4.68
C SER A 73 -10.83 -14.40 3.95
N GLU A 74 -11.89 -14.58 4.74
CA GLU A 74 -13.29 -14.45 4.32
C GLU A 74 -13.92 -13.14 4.84
N ASP A 75 -13.11 -12.27 5.44
CA ASP A 75 -13.55 -11.01 6.01
C ASP A 75 -14.09 -10.06 4.92
N LYS A 76 -15.26 -9.50 5.21
CA LYS A 76 -15.98 -8.54 4.37
C LYS A 76 -16.22 -7.22 5.09
N GLY A 77 -15.59 -7.03 6.25
CA GLY A 77 -15.68 -5.82 7.06
C GLY A 77 -14.96 -4.63 6.43
N ASP A 78 -15.17 -3.48 7.05
CA ASP A 78 -14.65 -2.20 6.59
C ASP A 78 -13.12 -2.18 6.60
N ASP A 79 -12.47 -2.76 7.61
CA ASP A 79 -11.01 -2.81 7.72
C ASP A 79 -10.37 -3.55 6.52
N MET A 80 -10.94 -4.70 6.14
CA MET A 80 -10.49 -5.44 4.96
C MET A 80 -10.75 -4.65 3.68
N SER A 81 -11.89 -3.97 3.60
CA SER A 81 -12.24 -3.17 2.42
C SER A 81 -11.32 -1.94 2.26
N THR A 82 -10.90 -1.34 3.38
CA THR A 82 -9.86 -0.30 3.39
C THR A 82 -8.53 -0.86 2.91
N LEU A 83 -8.12 -2.04 3.36
CA LEU A 83 -6.88 -2.69 2.89
C LEU A 83 -6.92 -3.01 1.38
N VAL A 84 -8.07 -3.45 0.86
CA VAL A 84 -8.26 -3.61 -0.60
C VAL A 84 -8.06 -2.27 -1.31
N GLY A 85 -8.64 -1.18 -0.81
CA GLY A 85 -8.40 0.17 -1.34
C GLY A 85 -6.92 0.55 -1.32
N THR A 86 -6.22 0.28 -0.23
CA THR A 86 -4.76 0.47 -0.11
C THR A 86 -4.00 -0.29 -1.20
N VAL A 87 -4.31 -1.57 -1.45
CA VAL A 87 -3.68 -2.37 -2.52
C VAL A 87 -4.00 -1.79 -3.91
N LEU A 88 -5.25 -1.39 -4.14
CA LEU A 88 -5.71 -0.86 -5.43
C LEU A 88 -5.12 0.51 -5.78
N SER A 89 -4.59 1.25 -4.81
CA SER A 89 -3.78 2.43 -5.13
C SER A 89 -2.50 2.09 -5.91
N GLY A 90 -1.93 0.89 -5.72
CA GLY A 90 -0.80 0.40 -6.52
C GLY A 90 -1.22 -0.02 -7.94
N PHE A 91 -2.45 -0.55 -8.09
CA PHE A 91 -3.04 -0.80 -9.40
C PHE A 91 -3.27 0.52 -10.15
N GLU A 92 -3.76 1.54 -9.44
CA GLU A 92 -3.95 2.87 -9.99
C GLU A 92 -2.62 3.49 -10.43
N TYR A 93 -1.56 3.34 -9.64
CA TYR A 93 -0.21 3.75 -10.05
C TYR A 93 0.20 3.08 -11.36
N ARG A 94 0.13 1.73 -11.43
CA ARG A 94 0.49 0.99 -12.64
C ARG A 94 -0.29 1.47 -13.86
N ALA A 95 -1.60 1.66 -13.73
CA ALA A 95 -2.46 2.03 -14.84
C ALA A 95 -2.13 3.40 -15.46
N GLN A 96 -1.55 4.30 -14.67
CA GLN A 96 -1.17 5.65 -15.08
C GLN A 96 0.29 5.97 -14.71
N LYS A 97 1.17 4.97 -14.83
CA LYS A 97 2.56 5.02 -14.35
C LYS A 97 3.31 6.25 -14.86
N GLU A 98 3.24 6.50 -16.18
CA GLU A 98 3.89 7.65 -16.81
C GLU A 98 3.44 8.99 -16.21
N LYS A 99 2.14 9.16 -15.95
CA LYS A 99 1.59 10.37 -15.35
C LYS A 99 2.15 10.59 -13.94
N TYR A 100 2.20 9.55 -13.12
CA TYR A 100 2.70 9.64 -11.75
C TYR A 100 4.22 9.79 -11.69
N ASP A 101 4.96 9.15 -12.59
CA ASP A 101 6.41 9.31 -12.72
C ASP A 101 6.77 10.75 -13.16
N ASN A 102 5.99 11.33 -14.08
CA ASN A 102 6.12 12.74 -14.46
C ASN A 102 5.79 13.69 -13.30
N LEU A 103 4.77 13.39 -12.50
CA LEU A 103 4.44 14.17 -11.31
C LEU A 103 5.55 14.09 -10.25
N TYR A 104 6.11 12.90 -10.02
CA TYR A 104 7.26 12.70 -9.15
C TYR A 104 8.45 13.56 -9.61
N LYS A 105 8.79 13.47 -10.90
CA LYS A 105 9.86 14.26 -11.51
C LYS A 105 9.63 15.76 -11.32
N PHE A 106 8.41 16.24 -11.52
CA PHE A 106 8.05 17.64 -11.28
C PHE A 106 8.37 18.07 -9.84
N PHE A 107 7.97 17.28 -8.83
CA PHE A 107 8.31 17.61 -7.44
C PHE A 107 9.82 17.54 -7.19
N LYS A 108 10.48 16.52 -7.73
CA LYS A 108 11.93 16.37 -7.56
C LYS A 108 12.71 17.58 -8.10
N ASP A 109 12.38 18.01 -9.31
CA ASP A 109 13.06 19.09 -10.02
C ASP A 109 12.81 20.46 -9.36
N ASN A 110 11.67 20.62 -8.67
CA ASN A 110 11.27 21.86 -8.04
C ASN A 110 11.58 21.95 -6.53
N GLU A 111 12.18 20.91 -5.94
CA GLU A 111 12.48 20.81 -4.50
C GLU A 111 13.30 22.01 -3.98
N LYS A 112 14.33 22.42 -4.73
CA LYS A 112 15.17 23.59 -4.39
C LYS A 112 14.43 24.90 -4.61
N LYS A 113 13.67 25.03 -5.70
CA LYS A 113 12.98 26.27 -6.05
C LYS A 113 11.95 26.67 -4.99
N TYR A 114 11.15 25.72 -4.54
CA TYR A 114 10.10 25.98 -3.55
C TYR A 114 10.49 25.65 -2.11
N GLN A 115 11.74 25.22 -1.88
CA GLN A 115 12.32 25.03 -0.55
C GLN A 115 11.53 24.03 0.31
N TYR A 116 11.21 22.87 -0.26
CA TYR A 116 10.62 21.75 0.48
C TYR A 116 11.52 20.51 0.42
N THR A 117 11.17 19.50 1.20
CA THR A 117 11.60 18.11 1.06
C THR A 117 10.38 17.20 1.20
N GLY A 118 10.56 15.92 0.92
CA GLY A 118 9.57 14.88 1.11
C GLY A 118 9.89 14.00 2.33
N PHE A 119 9.13 12.93 2.50
CA PHE A 119 9.56 11.85 3.39
C PHE A 119 10.85 11.20 2.86
N THR A 120 11.60 10.56 3.75
CA THR A 120 12.67 9.65 3.35
C THR A 120 12.08 8.30 2.94
N LYS A 121 12.75 7.57 2.04
CA LYS A 121 12.35 6.21 1.67
C LYS A 121 12.26 5.27 2.88
N GLU A 122 13.14 5.45 3.87
CA GLU A 122 13.08 4.68 5.10
C GLU A 122 11.82 4.96 5.92
N ALA A 123 11.42 6.23 6.05
CA ALA A 123 10.19 6.60 6.74
C ALA A 123 8.96 5.99 6.04
N ILE A 124 8.89 6.13 4.71
CA ILE A 124 7.80 5.54 3.90
C ILE A 124 7.72 4.03 4.14
N ASN A 125 8.85 3.34 3.95
CA ASN A 125 8.89 1.89 4.06
C ASN A 125 8.59 1.38 5.46
N LYS A 126 9.02 2.07 6.52
CA LYS A 126 8.89 1.55 7.89
C LYS A 126 7.65 2.02 8.65
N THR A 127 6.99 3.09 8.20
CA THR A 127 5.91 3.72 8.98
C THR A 127 4.65 4.04 8.19
N GLN A 128 4.70 4.09 6.86
CA GLN A 128 3.52 4.41 6.05
C GLN A 128 2.85 3.13 5.53
N ASN A 129 1.53 3.17 5.41
CA ASN A 129 0.67 2.03 5.03
C ASN A 129 -0.56 2.48 4.20
N SER A 130 -0.51 3.68 3.62
CA SER A 130 -1.66 4.31 2.95
C SER A 130 -1.83 3.93 1.49
N GLY A 131 -0.99 3.03 0.97
CA GLY A 131 -1.04 2.59 -0.42
C GLY A 131 0.22 2.98 -1.19
N TYR A 132 0.09 3.31 -2.47
CA TYR A 132 1.15 3.91 -3.24
C TYR A 132 1.56 5.23 -2.60
N GLU A 133 2.82 5.32 -2.21
CA GLU A 133 3.42 6.52 -1.64
C GLU A 133 4.89 6.62 -2.05
N ASN A 134 5.30 7.81 -2.43
CA ASN A 134 6.69 8.19 -2.63
C ASN A 134 7.04 9.38 -1.73
N GLU A 135 8.25 9.92 -1.88
CA GLU A 135 8.74 11.02 -1.06
C GLU A 135 7.80 12.24 -1.05
N TYR A 136 7.04 12.48 -2.12
CA TYR A 136 6.33 13.74 -2.32
C TYR A 136 4.81 13.63 -2.27
N PHE A 137 4.23 12.45 -2.54
CA PHE A 137 2.79 12.25 -2.54
C PHE A 137 2.39 10.79 -2.35
N TYR A 138 1.13 10.61 -1.96
CA TYR A 138 0.45 9.31 -1.96
C TYR A 138 -0.84 9.35 -2.79
N ILE A 139 -1.30 8.18 -3.22
CA ILE A 139 -2.53 7.98 -3.99
C ILE A 139 -3.58 7.33 -3.09
N THR A 140 -4.82 7.80 -3.16
CA THR A 140 -5.96 7.17 -2.48
C THR A 140 -7.04 6.79 -3.48
N THR A 141 -7.51 5.56 -3.36
CA THR A 141 -8.65 5.01 -4.10
C THR A 141 -9.78 4.67 -3.15
N ILE A 142 -10.97 4.40 -3.68
CA ILE A 142 -12.08 3.92 -2.85
C ILE A 142 -11.85 2.48 -2.39
N PRO A 143 -12.41 2.09 -1.23
CA PRO A 143 -12.42 0.70 -0.80
C PRO A 143 -13.36 -0.13 -1.67
N TYR A 144 -13.00 -1.40 -1.82
CA TYR A 144 -13.84 -2.46 -2.40
C TYR A 144 -13.78 -3.66 -1.45
N ASN A 145 -14.77 -4.55 -1.48
CA ASN A 145 -14.66 -5.74 -0.65
C ASN A 145 -13.70 -6.77 -1.28
N LEU A 146 -13.25 -7.74 -0.48
CA LEU A 146 -12.27 -8.74 -0.92
C LEU A 146 -12.80 -9.69 -2.01
N THR A 147 -14.12 -9.91 -2.07
CA THR A 147 -14.74 -10.69 -3.16
C THR A 147 -14.64 -9.94 -4.48
N GLU A 148 -14.98 -8.66 -4.50
CA GLU A 148 -14.83 -7.80 -5.68
C GLU A 148 -13.36 -7.72 -6.14
N TYR A 149 -12.42 -7.62 -5.20
CA TYR A 149 -10.99 -7.70 -5.52
C TYR A 149 -10.65 -8.97 -6.33
N ARG A 150 -11.04 -10.14 -5.81
CA ARG A 150 -10.73 -11.44 -6.41
C ARG A 150 -11.42 -11.64 -7.76
N ASP A 151 -12.67 -11.19 -7.89
CA ASP A 151 -13.45 -11.40 -9.10
C ASP A 151 -13.02 -10.46 -10.24
N TYR A 152 -12.63 -9.22 -9.92
CA TYR A 152 -12.42 -8.18 -10.94
C TYR A 152 -11.00 -7.67 -11.06
N PHE A 153 -10.23 -7.60 -9.97
CA PHE A 153 -8.93 -6.94 -9.95
C PHE A 153 -7.75 -7.93 -9.97
N GLU A 154 -7.82 -9.00 -9.19
CA GLU A 154 -6.80 -10.06 -9.15
C GLU A 154 -6.46 -10.65 -10.54
N PRO A 155 -7.44 -10.89 -11.45
CA PRO A 155 -7.14 -11.40 -12.80
C PRO A 155 -6.34 -10.43 -13.67
N LEU A 156 -6.22 -9.16 -13.28
CA LEU A 156 -5.50 -8.13 -14.03
C LEU A 156 -3.98 -8.20 -13.81
N ILE A 157 -3.51 -8.78 -12.71
CA ILE A 157 -2.08 -8.74 -12.28
C ILE A 157 -1.14 -9.15 -13.42
N ASN A 158 -1.46 -10.24 -14.12
CA ASN A 158 -0.61 -10.82 -15.16
C ASN A 158 -0.86 -10.26 -16.58
N LYS A 159 -1.70 -9.23 -16.73
CA LYS A 159 -1.97 -8.59 -18.03
C LYS A 159 -0.79 -7.75 -18.49
N SER A 160 -0.66 -7.57 -19.80
CA SER A 160 0.25 -6.55 -20.36
C SER A 160 -0.22 -5.14 -19.95
N ASP A 161 0.68 -4.15 -19.93
CA ASP A 161 0.31 -2.81 -19.45
C ASP A 161 -0.80 -2.16 -20.27
N SER A 162 -0.80 -2.37 -21.60
CA SER A 162 -1.87 -1.87 -22.47
C SER A 162 -3.23 -2.48 -22.17
N GLU A 163 -3.27 -3.78 -21.84
CA GLU A 163 -4.50 -4.46 -21.46
C GLU A 163 -4.91 -4.10 -20.04
N PHE A 164 -3.95 -4.02 -19.12
CA PHE A 164 -4.17 -3.71 -17.71
C PHE A 164 -4.91 -2.39 -17.54
N SER A 165 -4.41 -1.29 -18.13
CA SER A 165 -5.06 0.03 -17.99
C SER A 165 -6.46 0.06 -18.61
N LYS A 166 -6.65 -0.63 -19.75
CA LYS A 166 -7.95 -0.72 -20.42
C LYS A 166 -8.95 -1.52 -19.59
N GLU A 167 -8.56 -2.69 -19.10
CA GLU A 167 -9.43 -3.56 -18.32
C GLU A 167 -9.73 -2.99 -16.93
N LEU A 168 -8.76 -2.34 -16.27
CA LEU A 168 -9.03 -1.63 -15.02
C LEU A 168 -10.10 -0.54 -15.21
N SER A 169 -10.05 0.19 -16.33
CA SER A 169 -11.08 1.17 -16.68
C SER A 169 -12.45 0.51 -16.92
N ASN A 170 -12.49 -0.66 -17.55
CA ASN A 170 -13.72 -1.43 -17.76
C ASN A 170 -14.31 -1.93 -16.44
N VAL A 171 -13.48 -2.47 -15.54
CA VAL A 171 -13.87 -2.93 -14.21
C VAL A 171 -14.52 -1.78 -13.43
N LYS A 172 -13.87 -0.61 -13.37
CA LYS A 172 -14.44 0.58 -12.70
C LYS A 172 -15.82 0.97 -13.28
N LYS A 173 -16.00 0.88 -14.60
CA LYS A 173 -17.31 1.11 -15.24
C LYS A 173 -18.35 0.05 -14.87
N GLN A 174 -17.98 -1.23 -14.85
CA GLN A 174 -18.86 -2.34 -14.48
C GLN A 174 -19.34 -2.21 -13.02
N LEU A 175 -18.43 -1.85 -12.12
CA LEU A 175 -18.71 -1.59 -10.70
C LEU A 175 -19.40 -0.23 -10.47
N LYS A 176 -19.69 0.53 -11.54
CA LYS A 176 -20.31 1.86 -11.50
C LYS A 176 -19.55 2.83 -10.59
N ASP A 177 -18.23 2.66 -10.50
CA ASP A 177 -17.34 3.53 -9.76
C ASP A 177 -17.25 4.89 -10.45
N LYS A 178 -17.80 5.91 -9.78
CA LYS A 178 -17.74 7.32 -10.20
C LYS A 178 -16.74 8.12 -9.36
N SER A 179 -15.99 7.45 -8.48
CA SER A 179 -15.05 8.09 -7.59
C SER A 179 -13.89 8.69 -8.38
N LYS A 180 -13.33 9.75 -7.82
CA LYS A 180 -12.09 10.33 -8.32
C LYS A 180 -10.96 9.82 -7.45
N VAL A 181 -9.91 9.36 -8.11
CA VAL A 181 -8.63 9.07 -7.47
C VAL A 181 -8.07 10.38 -6.91
N SER A 182 -7.64 10.35 -5.65
CA SER A 182 -7.02 11.49 -4.99
C SER A 182 -5.50 11.34 -4.98
N VAL A 183 -4.80 12.45 -5.19
CA VAL A 183 -3.35 12.55 -5.03
C VAL A 183 -3.09 13.63 -4.01
N THR A 184 -2.42 13.27 -2.91
CA THR A 184 -2.16 14.20 -1.81
C THR A 184 -0.66 14.31 -1.57
N THR A 185 -0.15 15.54 -1.54
CA THR A 185 1.27 15.81 -1.38
C THR A 185 1.70 15.82 0.09
N THR A 186 2.91 15.33 0.38
CA THR A 186 3.52 15.24 1.71
C THR A 186 4.82 16.05 1.74
N LEU A 187 4.70 17.38 1.67
CA LEU A 187 5.84 18.29 1.57
C LEU A 187 6.17 18.97 2.90
N PHE A 188 7.45 18.94 3.27
CA PHE A 188 7.99 19.55 4.48
C PHE A 188 8.83 20.77 4.11
N SER A 189 8.56 21.94 4.71
CA SER A 189 9.36 23.13 4.42
C SER A 189 10.79 22.99 4.95
N LYS A 190 11.76 23.43 4.14
CA LYS A 190 13.16 23.61 4.57
C LYS A 190 13.38 24.94 5.30
N LYS A 191 12.38 25.83 5.33
CA LYS A 191 12.49 27.12 6.01
C LYS A 191 12.32 26.93 7.52
N ARG A 192 13.16 27.62 8.31
CA ARG A 192 13.09 27.60 9.78
C ARG A 192 11.79 28.20 10.34
N THR A 193 11.23 29.18 9.63
CA THR A 193 9.95 29.82 10.00
C THR A 193 8.94 29.56 8.90
N ILE A 194 7.85 28.88 9.25
CA ILE A 194 6.71 28.64 8.38
C ILE A 194 5.59 29.58 8.81
N LEU A 195 5.34 30.62 8.02
CA LEU A 195 4.15 31.46 8.19
C LEU A 195 3.06 30.90 7.29
N LYS A 196 2.01 30.33 7.88
CA LYS A 196 0.76 30.07 7.16
C LYS A 196 0.06 31.41 7.01
N LYS A 197 -0.13 31.86 5.77
CA LYS A 197 -1.05 32.97 5.48
C LYS A 197 -2.47 32.45 5.44
#